data_AF-A0AAX1ZYP7-F1
#
_entry.id   AF-A0AAX1ZYP7-F1
#
_cell.length_a   1.000
_cell.length_b   1.000
_cell.length_c   1.000
_cell.angle_alpha   90.00
_cell.angle_beta   90.00
_cell.angle_gamma   90.00
#
_symmetry.space_group_name_H-M   'P 1'
#
loop_
_entity.id
_entity.type
_entity.pdbx_description
1 polymer ?
#
loop_
_entity_poly.entity_id
_entity_poly.type
_entity_poly.pdbx_seq_one_letter_code
_entity_poly.pdbx_strand_id
1 'polypeptide(L)'
;MFKDWTGKAALQILKMGCLPKEIAKIPSERLLWEVKKVANRAVRMKRIEQLKEVAKASIGLQTGTQMAKEELRYLLEKYEYLTHRLTAVDYPKL
;
A
#
# COMPACT_ATOMS: atom_id res chain seq x y z
N MET A 1 -7.64 2.48 -10.61
CA MET A 1 -6.96 2.11 -9.34
C MET A 1 -6.73 3.36 -8.48
N PHE A 2 -6.08 3.28 -7.30
CA PHE A 2 -5.79 4.47 -6.48
C PHE A 2 -5.11 5.54 -7.35
N LYS A 3 -5.71 6.73 -7.43
CA LYS A 3 -5.20 7.83 -8.29
C LYS A 3 -3.95 8.47 -7.66
N ASP A 4 -3.97 8.53 -6.34
CA ASP A 4 -2.86 8.96 -5.51
C ASP A 4 -2.35 7.76 -4.70
N TRP A 5 -1.08 7.43 -4.89
CA TRP A 5 -0.41 6.33 -4.21
C TRP A 5 0.06 6.70 -2.79
N THR A 6 0.16 8.00 -2.48
CA THR A 6 0.53 8.53 -1.16
C THR A 6 -0.65 8.61 -0.19
N GLY A 7 -1.88 8.43 -0.70
CA GLY A 7 -3.06 8.35 0.14
C GLY A 7 -3.01 7.17 1.13
N LYS A 8 -3.55 7.39 2.34
CA LYS A 8 -3.49 6.42 3.47
C LYS A 8 -3.87 4.98 3.09
N ALA A 9 -4.91 4.81 2.30
CA ALA A 9 -5.36 3.48 1.86
C ALA A 9 -4.37 2.79 0.92
N ALA A 10 -3.78 3.53 -0.02
CA ALA A 10 -2.79 3.00 -0.96
C ALA A 10 -1.50 2.63 -0.21
N LEU A 11 -1.02 3.53 0.65
CA LEU A 11 0.13 3.26 1.52
C LEU A 11 -0.10 2.05 2.42
N GLN A 12 -1.29 1.87 3.00
CA GLN A 12 -1.58 0.68 3.81
C GLN A 12 -1.46 -0.61 3.01
N ILE A 13 -1.99 -0.64 1.78
CA ILE A 13 -1.84 -1.82 0.90
C ILE A 13 -0.37 -2.06 0.56
N LEU A 14 0.41 -1.02 0.26
CA LEU A 14 1.84 -1.15 -0.02
C LEU A 14 2.61 -1.70 1.20
N LYS A 15 2.28 -1.21 2.39
CA LYS A 15 2.86 -1.67 3.67
C LYS A 15 2.54 -3.12 4.01
N MET A 16 1.49 -3.71 3.43
CA MET A 16 1.26 -5.15 3.56
C MET A 16 2.37 -5.97 2.88
N GLY A 17 3.24 -5.36 2.06
CA GLY A 17 4.41 -6.02 1.47
C GLY A 17 4.06 -7.16 0.51
N CYS A 18 2.83 -7.17 0.00
CA CYS A 18 2.30 -8.22 -0.85
C CYS A 18 2.44 -7.84 -2.32
N LEU A 19 2.94 -8.76 -3.13
CA LEU A 19 2.93 -8.63 -4.58
C LEU A 19 1.51 -8.88 -5.14
N PRO A 20 1.20 -8.46 -6.38
CA PRO A 20 -0.14 -8.60 -6.94
C PRO A 20 -0.72 -10.02 -6.86
N LYS A 21 0.09 -11.06 -7.16
CA LYS A 21 -0.33 -12.47 -7.05
C LYS A 21 -0.68 -12.89 -5.62
N GLU A 22 -0.12 -12.24 -4.62
CA GLU A 22 -0.39 -12.50 -3.22
C GLU A 22 -1.64 -11.75 -2.77
N ILE A 23 -1.77 -10.48 -3.15
CA ILE A 23 -2.98 -9.68 -2.92
C ILE A 23 -4.23 -10.40 -3.47
N ALA A 24 -4.12 -10.98 -4.67
CA ALA A 24 -5.21 -11.73 -5.30
C ALA A 24 -5.72 -12.90 -4.43
N LYS A 25 -4.85 -13.51 -3.62
CA LYS A 25 -5.14 -14.66 -2.75
C LYS A 25 -5.70 -14.24 -1.38
N ILE A 26 -5.52 -12.99 -0.97
CA ILE A 26 -6.01 -12.51 0.33
C ILE A 26 -7.54 -12.36 0.28
N PRO A 27 -8.28 -12.80 1.31
CA PRO A 27 -9.72 -12.53 1.41
C PRO A 27 -10.02 -11.02 1.36
N SER A 28 -11.08 -10.65 0.65
CA SER A 28 -11.43 -9.22 0.45
C SER A 28 -11.74 -8.53 1.79
N GLU A 29 -12.30 -9.28 2.73
CA GLU A 29 -12.63 -8.84 4.08
C GLU A 29 -11.36 -8.49 4.86
N ARG A 30 -10.30 -9.30 4.73
CA ARG A 30 -9.01 -9.03 5.36
C ARG A 30 -8.35 -7.78 4.78
N LEU A 31 -8.35 -7.63 3.46
CA LEU A 31 -7.85 -6.42 2.79
C LEU A 31 -8.63 -5.17 3.23
N LEU A 32 -9.96 -5.27 3.31
CA LEU A 32 -10.81 -4.18 3.76
C LEU A 32 -10.53 -3.82 5.22
N TRP A 33 -10.36 -4.83 6.08
CA TRP A 33 -10.02 -4.63 7.49
C TRP A 33 -8.68 -3.92 7.66
N GLU A 34 -7.64 -4.35 6.95
CA GLU A 34 -6.31 -3.71 6.97
C GLU A 34 -6.38 -2.23 6.58
N VAL A 35 -7.04 -1.93 5.45
CA VAL A 35 -7.16 -0.54 4.96
C VAL A 35 -7.94 0.34 5.93
N LYS A 36 -8.99 -0.20 6.56
CA LYS A 36 -9.82 0.53 7.53
C LYS A 36 -9.10 0.88 8.83
N LYS A 37 -7.93 0.30 9.12
CA LYS A 37 -7.11 0.71 10.28
C LYS A 37 -6.62 2.15 10.16
N VAL A 38 -6.39 2.65 8.94
CA VAL A 38 -5.77 3.96 8.70
C VAL A 38 -6.60 4.90 7.83
N ALA A 39 -7.50 4.35 7.01
CA ALA A 39 -8.35 5.12 6.11
C ALA A 39 -9.83 5.03 6.56
N ASN A 40 -10.48 6.19 6.66
CA ASN A 40 -11.90 6.30 6.98
C ASN A 40 -12.82 5.66 5.89
N ARG A 41 -14.14 5.75 6.09
CA ARG A 41 -15.27 5.20 5.30
C ARG A 41 -15.20 5.32 3.75
N ALA A 42 -14.21 6.01 3.19
CA ALA A 42 -14.00 6.18 1.76
C ALA A 42 -13.70 4.86 1.03
N VAL A 43 -13.04 3.89 1.68
CA VAL A 43 -12.76 2.58 1.06
C VAL A 43 -13.87 1.59 1.37
N ARG A 44 -14.66 1.26 0.33
CA ARG A 44 -15.74 0.27 0.37
C ARG A 44 -15.30 -1.06 -0.22
N MET A 45 -16.05 -2.14 0.05
CA MET A 45 -15.77 -3.49 -0.47
C MET A 45 -15.54 -3.50 -1.99
N LYS A 46 -16.38 -2.81 -2.76
CA LYS A 46 -16.23 -2.67 -4.22
C LYS A 46 -14.84 -2.20 -4.66
N ARG A 47 -14.19 -1.34 -3.87
CA ARG A 47 -12.85 -0.85 -4.17
C ARG A 47 -11.78 -1.91 -3.93
N ILE A 48 -11.97 -2.74 -2.90
CA ILE A 48 -11.09 -3.88 -2.58
C ILE A 48 -11.24 -4.97 -3.63
N GLU A 49 -12.46 -5.26 -4.07
CA GLU A 49 -12.72 -6.19 -5.17
C GLU A 49 -12.04 -5.72 -6.46
N GLN A 50 -12.19 -4.44 -6.82
CA GLN A 50 -11.46 -3.85 -7.95
C GLN A 50 -9.94 -4.00 -7.83
N LEU A 51 -9.38 -3.80 -6.64
CA LEU A 51 -7.95 -4.03 -6.39
C LEU A 51 -7.57 -5.48 -6.69
N LYS A 52 -8.37 -6.45 -6.21
CA LYS A 52 -8.11 -7.87 -6.47
C LYS A 52 -8.22 -8.23 -7.94
N GLU A 53 -9.21 -7.71 -8.66
CA GLU A 53 -9.36 -7.98 -10.09
C GLU A 53 -8.16 -7.47 -10.88
N VAL A 54 -7.69 -6.25 -10.60
CA VAL A 54 -6.46 -5.73 -11.23
C VAL A 54 -5.23 -6.55 -10.80
N ALA A 55 -5.16 -7.00 -9.55
CA ALA A 55 -4.06 -7.82 -9.06
C ALA A 55 -4.02 -9.23 -9.71
N LYS A 56 -5.18 -9.83 -10.00
CA LYS A 56 -5.29 -11.11 -10.73
C LYS A 56 -4.84 -10.98 -12.19
N ALA A 57 -5.20 -9.87 -12.85
CA ALA A 57 -4.80 -9.59 -14.22
C ALA A 57 -3.34 -9.12 -14.36
N SER A 58 -2.67 -8.83 -13.24
CA SER A 58 -1.29 -8.35 -13.24
C SER A 58 -0.31 -9.47 -13.61
N ILE A 59 0.46 -9.25 -14.67
CA ILE A 59 1.63 -10.09 -14.97
C ILE A 59 2.66 -9.93 -13.85
N GLY A 60 2.91 -8.70 -13.37
CA GLY A 60 3.79 -8.44 -12.22
C GLY A 60 5.22 -9.00 -12.34
N LEU A 61 6.00 -8.89 -11.26
CA LEU A 61 7.29 -9.56 -11.16
C LEU A 61 7.09 -11.06 -10.90
N GLN A 62 7.69 -11.92 -11.72
CA GLN A 62 7.60 -13.38 -11.57
C GLN A 62 8.82 -14.01 -10.89
N THR A 63 9.94 -13.29 -10.87
CA THR A 63 11.23 -13.74 -10.35
C THR A 63 11.80 -12.65 -9.45
N GLY A 64 12.73 -13.00 -8.56
CA GLY A 64 13.29 -12.03 -7.62
C GLY A 64 12.24 -11.43 -6.67
N THR A 65 11.15 -12.15 -6.41
CA THR A 65 10.00 -11.67 -5.63
C THR A 65 10.36 -11.29 -4.20
N GLN A 66 11.30 -12.01 -3.58
CA GLN A 66 11.82 -11.65 -2.26
C GLN A 66 12.52 -10.29 -2.32
N MET A 67 13.48 -10.11 -3.23
CA MET A 67 14.20 -8.85 -3.40
C MET A 67 13.25 -7.69 -3.71
N ALA A 68 12.22 -7.92 -4.53
CA ALA A 68 11.22 -6.90 -4.84
C ALA A 68 10.45 -6.43 -3.60
N LYS A 69 10.15 -7.34 -2.67
CA LYS A 69 9.53 -6.98 -1.38
C LYS A 69 10.47 -6.21 -0.48
N GLU A 70 11.75 -6.61 -0.43
CA GLU A 70 12.75 -5.89 0.35
C GLU A 70 12.97 -4.47 -0.19
N GLU A 71 13.05 -4.33 -1.51
CA GLU A 71 13.16 -3.02 -2.16
C GLU A 71 11.92 -2.17 -1.88
N LEU A 72 10.71 -2.73 -1.99
CA LEU A 72 9.47 -2.02 -1.65
C LEU A 72 9.47 -1.55 -0.19
N ARG A 73 9.90 -2.41 0.73
CA ARG A 73 10.03 -2.08 2.15
C ARG A 73 11.02 -0.94 2.37
N TYR A 74 12.21 -1.04 1.79
CA TYR A 74 13.25 0.00 1.86
C TYR A 74 12.74 1.35 1.32
N LEU A 75 12.05 1.34 0.17
CA LEU A 75 11.49 2.55 -0.44
C LEU A 75 10.40 3.18 0.42
N LEU A 76 9.55 2.39 1.06
CA LEU A 76 8.52 2.88 1.99
C LEU A 76 9.16 3.49 3.24
N GLU A 77 10.14 2.83 3.84
CA GLU A 77 10.88 3.35 5.00
C GLU A 77 11.57 4.68 4.66
N LYS A 78 12.22 4.76 3.49
CA LYS A 78 12.85 5.99 2.99
C LYS A 78 11.83 7.10 2.76
N TYR A 79 10.69 6.78 2.16
CA TYR A 79 9.59 7.74 1.95
C TYR A 79 9.08 8.31 3.27
N GLU A 80 8.84 7.46 4.27
CA GLU A 80 8.38 7.88 5.60
C GLU A 80 9.41 8.76 6.30
N TYR A 81 10.69 8.36 6.27
CA TYR A 81 11.77 9.14 6.84
C TYR A 81 11.87 10.55 6.23
N LEU A 82 11.84 10.64 4.89
CA LEU A 82 11.91 11.93 4.20
C LEU A 82 10.67 12.79 4.47
N THR A 83 9.48 12.18 4.47
CA THR A 83 8.22 12.88 4.78
C THR A 83 8.26 13.45 6.20
N HIS A 84 8.69 12.64 7.17
CA HIS A 84 8.82 13.09 8.56
C HIS A 84 9.81 14.25 8.67
N ARG A 85 10.96 14.17 8.01
CA ARG A 85 11.96 15.25 8.00
C ARG A 85 11.41 16.54 7.40
N LEU A 86 10.70 16.47 6.26
CA LEU A 86 10.11 17.65 5.64
C LEU A 86 9.09 18.31 6.58
N THR A 87 8.19 17.51 7.18
CA THR A 87 7.23 18.04 8.15
C THR A 87 7.87 18.61 9.41
N ALA A 88 9.04 18.10 9.84
CA ALA A 88 9.76 18.64 10.99
C ALA A 88 10.52 19.93 10.67
N VAL A 89 10.92 20.14 9.41
CA VAL A 89 11.57 21.37 8.95
C VAL A 89 10.53 22.49 8.77
N ASP A 90 9.32 22.16 8.32
CA ASP A 90 8.22 23.12 8.13
C ASP A 90 7.59 23.63 9.45
N TYR A 91 7.78 22.91 10.56
CA TYR A 91 7.32 23.31 11.90
C TYR A 91 8.48 23.26 12.89
N PRO A 92 9.32 24.32 12.97
CA PRO A 92 10.23 24.44 14.11
C PRO A 92 9.37 24.47 15.38
N LYS A 93 9.51 23.44 16.21
CA LYS A 93 8.88 23.41 17.54
C LYS A 93 9.29 24.68 18.29
N LEU A 94 8.34 25.59 18.50
CA LEU A 94 8.40 26.69 19.46
C LEU A 94 8.05 26.16 20.85
#